data_AF-A0A1I1R2C9-F1
#
_entry.id   AF-A0A1I1R2C9-F1
#
_cell.length_a   1.000
_cell.length_b   1.000
_cell.length_c   1.000
_cell.angle_alpha   90.00
_cell.angle_beta   90.00
_cell.angle_gamma   90.00
#
_symmetry.space_group_name_H-M   'P 1'
#
loop_
_entity.id
_entity.type
_entity.pdbx_description
1 polymer ?
#
loop_
_entity_poly.entity_id
_entity_poly.type
_entity_poly.pdbx_seq_one_letter_code
_entity_poly.pdbx_strand_id
1 'polypeptide(L)'
;MTIFKHIKPKNERIKVNVGIKTLKQIIDSKEKKIHFKWLSEDSFIISLNFSFGSSRLFDTHYANTKSDIIATGTLKAINDFETEINLTTKSKYWLMYLLLPPIGMLLIEFIFNLGIPVAFFFLFPILYILIVYVVQQEDKKLLKRFKELLKQ
;
A
#
# COMPACT_ATOMS: atom_id res chain seq x y z
N MET A 1 15.66 16.80 -0.50
CA MET A 1 14.26 16.88 -0.02
C MET A 1 13.63 15.48 -0.10
N THR A 2 13.75 14.66 0.95
CA THR A 2 13.56 13.19 0.89
C THR A 2 12.32 12.69 1.64
N ILE A 3 11.61 13.60 2.33
CA ILE A 3 10.59 13.30 3.34
C ILE A 3 9.36 12.59 2.73
N PHE A 4 9.03 12.88 1.47
CA PHE A 4 7.87 12.29 0.77
C PHE A 4 8.18 11.02 -0.03
N LYS A 5 9.44 10.58 -0.08
CA LYS A 5 9.82 9.35 -0.82
C LYS A 5 9.07 8.12 -0.28
N HIS A 6 8.71 8.17 0.98
CA HIS A 6 8.01 7.13 1.72
C HIS A 6 6.53 6.94 1.34
N ILE A 7 5.94 7.95 0.70
CA ILE A 7 4.51 8.02 0.36
C ILE A 7 4.30 7.71 -1.14
N LYS A 8 5.38 7.83 -1.93
CA LYS A 8 5.38 7.55 -3.35
C LYS A 8 5.17 6.05 -3.62
N PRO A 9 4.52 5.71 -4.74
CA PRO A 9 4.43 4.33 -5.19
C PRO A 9 5.84 3.75 -5.38
N LYS A 10 6.02 2.49 -4.96
CA LYS A 10 7.26 1.74 -5.18
C LYS A 10 7.05 0.81 -6.34
N ASN A 11 7.99 0.85 -7.28
CA ASN A 11 8.02 -0.03 -8.43
C ASN A 11 9.11 -1.07 -8.19
N GLU A 12 8.74 -2.34 -8.19
CA GLU A 12 9.66 -3.46 -8.12
C GLU A 12 9.51 -4.34 -9.35
N ARG A 13 10.65 -4.70 -9.96
CA ARG A 13 10.68 -5.68 -11.05
C ARG A 13 11.20 -6.99 -10.52
N ILE A 14 10.48 -8.07 -10.78
CA ILE A 14 10.85 -9.43 -10.37
C ILE A 14 10.93 -10.27 -11.63
N LYS A 15 12.07 -10.92 -11.87
CA LYS A 15 12.22 -11.90 -12.94
C LYS A 15 12.02 -13.30 -12.36
N VAL A 16 11.24 -14.12 -13.04
CA VAL A 16 10.98 -15.51 -12.64
C VAL A 16 11.22 -16.40 -13.85
N ASN A 17 11.96 -17.49 -13.65
CA ASN A 17 12.31 -18.47 -14.68
C ASN A 17 11.18 -19.48 -14.90
N VAL A 18 9.95 -18.98 -15.05
CA VAL A 18 8.79 -19.77 -15.48
C VAL A 18 7.99 -18.97 -16.50
N GLY A 19 7.38 -19.66 -17.47
CA GLY A 19 6.45 -19.05 -18.42
C GLY A 19 5.15 -18.60 -17.76
N ILE A 20 4.45 -17.64 -18.39
CA ILE A 20 3.22 -17.02 -17.85
C ILE A 20 2.15 -18.05 -17.47
N LYS A 21 1.96 -19.09 -18.30
CA LYS A 21 0.94 -20.13 -18.07
C LYS A 21 1.22 -20.91 -16.77
N THR A 22 2.47 -21.35 -16.60
CA THR A 22 2.92 -22.06 -15.40
C THR A 22 2.88 -21.14 -14.18
N LEU A 23 3.25 -19.87 -14.33
CA LEU A 23 3.17 -18.87 -13.27
C LEU A 23 1.74 -18.69 -12.74
N LYS A 24 0.76 -18.59 -13.64
CA LYS A 24 -0.66 -18.48 -13.26
C LYS A 24 -1.13 -19.69 -12.46
N GLN A 25 -0.76 -20.90 -12.90
CA GLN A 25 -1.09 -22.14 -12.18
C GLN A 25 -0.47 -22.17 -10.78
N ILE A 26 0.79 -21.75 -10.63
CA ILE A 26 1.47 -21.68 -9.32
C ILE A 26 0.76 -20.68 -8.41
N ILE A 27 0.36 -19.52 -8.94
CA ILE A 27 -0.34 -18.51 -8.17
C ILE A 27 -1.72 -19.00 -7.74
N ASP A 28 -2.48 -19.66 -8.62
CA ASP A 28 -3.87 -20.06 -8.33
C ASP A 28 -4.01 -21.35 -7.52
N SER A 29 -3.03 -22.25 -7.58
CA SER A 29 -3.01 -23.49 -6.79
C SER A 29 -2.55 -23.30 -5.34
N LYS A 30 -1.83 -22.22 -5.03
CA LYS A 30 -1.25 -22.01 -3.69
C LYS A 30 -2.25 -21.41 -2.71
N GLU A 31 -2.24 -21.92 -1.47
CA GLU A 31 -2.98 -21.35 -0.36
C GLU A 31 -2.43 -19.95 -0.02
N LYS A 32 -3.23 -18.92 -0.26
CA LYS A 32 -2.72 -17.54 -0.33
C LYS A 32 -2.75 -16.87 1.05
N LYS A 33 -1.57 -16.61 1.63
CA LYS A 33 -1.40 -15.74 2.83
C LYS A 33 -1.65 -14.24 2.55
N ILE A 34 -2.01 -13.91 1.31
CA ILE A 34 -2.31 -12.57 0.80
C ILE A 34 -3.53 -12.69 -0.11
N HIS A 35 -4.36 -11.66 -0.19
CA HIS A 35 -5.46 -11.65 -1.15
C HIS A 35 -4.90 -11.36 -2.55
N PHE A 36 -5.32 -12.16 -3.53
CA PHE A 36 -4.86 -12.07 -4.91
C PHE A 36 -6.08 -12.08 -5.85
N LYS A 37 -6.12 -11.17 -6.82
CA LYS A 37 -7.19 -11.12 -7.82
C LYS A 37 -6.63 -10.78 -9.20
N TRP A 38 -6.97 -11.57 -10.21
CA TRP A 38 -6.73 -11.22 -11.62
C TRP A 38 -7.68 -10.09 -12.06
N LEU A 39 -7.13 -9.09 -12.75
CA LEU A 39 -7.88 -8.00 -13.37
C LEU A 39 -8.03 -8.21 -14.88
N SER A 40 -7.00 -8.78 -15.50
CA SER A 40 -6.95 -9.11 -16.93
C SER A 40 -6.00 -10.30 -17.13
N GLU A 41 -5.73 -10.67 -18.38
CA GLU A 41 -4.81 -11.77 -18.66
C GLU A 41 -3.40 -11.52 -18.09
N ASP A 42 -2.90 -10.29 -18.20
CA ASP A 42 -1.52 -9.96 -17.78
C ASP A 42 -1.47 -9.04 -16.57
N SER A 43 -2.60 -8.76 -15.91
CA SER A 43 -2.65 -7.83 -14.79
C SER A 43 -3.38 -8.40 -13.60
N PHE A 44 -2.85 -8.11 -12.41
CA PHE A 44 -3.39 -8.60 -11.15
C PHE A 44 -3.23 -7.59 -10.02
N ILE A 45 -3.95 -7.84 -8.93
CA ILE A 45 -3.84 -7.11 -7.68
C ILE A 45 -3.47 -8.08 -6.57
N ILE A 46 -2.55 -7.64 -5.70
CA ILE A 46 -2.28 -8.25 -4.41
C ILE A 46 -2.59 -7.28 -3.28
N SER A 47 -3.14 -7.78 -2.18
CA SER A 47 -3.42 -6.99 -0.99
C SER A 47 -3.26 -7.78 0.31
N LEU A 48 -2.97 -7.07 1.40
CA LEU A 48 -3.05 -7.61 2.76
C LEU A 48 -4.40 -7.28 3.39
N ASN A 49 -4.90 -8.12 4.30
CA ASN A 49 -6.06 -7.77 5.13
C ASN A 49 -5.65 -6.73 6.19
N PHE A 50 -5.43 -5.49 5.76
CA PHE A 50 -5.00 -4.39 6.60
C PHE A 50 -5.61 -3.07 6.10
N SER A 51 -6.37 -2.39 6.96
CA SER A 51 -7.05 -1.12 6.68
C SER A 51 -6.82 -0.14 7.84
N PHE A 52 -6.56 1.12 7.51
CA PHE A 52 -6.54 2.25 8.42
C PHE A 52 -7.89 2.96 8.38
N GLY A 53 -8.82 2.50 9.23
CA GLY A 53 -10.03 3.27 9.55
C GLY A 53 -11.09 3.36 8.44
N SER A 54 -11.00 2.58 7.36
CA SER A 54 -12.06 2.52 6.34
C SER A 54 -13.31 1.79 6.89
N SER A 55 -14.17 2.50 7.62
CA SER A 55 -15.59 2.16 7.69
C SER A 55 -16.26 2.58 6.37
N ARG A 56 -17.40 1.96 6.02
CA ARG A 56 -18.11 2.05 4.71
C ARG A 56 -18.31 3.46 4.10
N LEU A 57 -18.07 4.54 4.83
CA LEU A 57 -18.37 5.92 4.43
C LEU A 57 -17.34 6.57 3.49
N PHE A 58 -16.11 6.07 3.42
CA PHE A 58 -15.04 6.66 2.58
C PHE A 58 -14.56 5.73 1.45
N ASP A 59 -15.25 4.62 1.22
CA ASP A 59 -14.83 3.55 0.31
C ASP A 59 -15.57 3.65 -1.03
N THR A 60 -15.23 4.65 -1.85
CA THR A 60 -15.92 4.89 -3.13
C THR A 60 -15.33 4.14 -4.32
N HIS A 61 -14.24 3.39 -4.16
CA HIS A 61 -13.65 2.57 -5.23
C HIS A 61 -13.07 1.29 -4.64
N TYR A 62 -13.43 0.14 -5.23
CA TYR A 62 -13.01 -1.24 -4.92
C TYR A 62 -13.98 -2.06 -4.06
N ALA A 63 -15.02 -2.58 -4.74
CA ALA A 63 -16.14 -3.32 -4.17
C ALA A 63 -15.83 -4.63 -3.42
N ASN A 64 -14.58 -4.99 -3.12
CA ASN A 64 -14.26 -6.21 -2.34
C ASN A 64 -12.85 -6.27 -1.73
N THR A 65 -12.10 -5.17 -1.65
CA THR A 65 -10.77 -5.17 -1.00
C THR A 65 -10.69 -4.04 0.01
N LYS A 66 -11.05 -4.34 1.27
CA LYS A 66 -10.92 -3.46 2.44
C LYS A 66 -9.45 -3.27 2.86
N SER A 67 -8.57 -2.90 1.93
CA SER A 67 -7.14 -2.82 2.19
C SER A 67 -6.54 -1.51 1.71
N ASP A 68 -5.82 -0.84 2.60
CA ASP A 68 -4.98 0.30 2.22
C ASP A 68 -3.63 -0.16 1.67
N ILE A 69 -3.29 -1.44 1.85
CA ILE A 69 -2.02 -2.06 1.47
C ILE A 69 -2.24 -2.93 0.23
N ILE A 70 -2.17 -2.26 -0.93
CA ILE A 70 -2.42 -2.84 -2.25
C ILE A 70 -1.20 -2.63 -3.14
N ALA A 71 -0.86 -3.64 -3.95
CA ALA A 71 0.01 -3.50 -5.10
C ALA A 71 -0.64 -4.07 -6.36
N THR A 72 -0.47 -3.38 -7.48
CA THR A 72 -0.84 -3.85 -8.81
C THR A 72 0.37 -4.51 -9.45
N GLY A 73 0.16 -5.64 -10.11
CA GLY A 73 1.18 -6.37 -10.83
C GLY A 73 0.83 -6.47 -12.31
N THR A 74 1.82 -6.30 -13.18
CA THR A 74 1.72 -6.69 -14.59
C THR A 74 2.74 -7.76 -14.93
N LEU A 75 2.32 -8.73 -15.72
CA LEU A 75 3.14 -9.79 -16.27
C LEU A 75 3.61 -9.38 -17.67
N LYS A 76 4.86 -9.71 -17.97
CA LYS A 76 5.43 -9.54 -19.31
C LYS A 76 6.31 -10.75 -19.62
N ALA A 77 5.99 -11.47 -20.68
CA ALA A 77 6.83 -12.57 -21.15
C ALA A 77 8.16 -11.98 -21.64
N ILE A 78 9.28 -12.54 -21.16
CA ILE A 78 10.60 -12.29 -21.74
C ILE A 78 10.84 -13.34 -22.84
N ASN A 79 10.51 -14.61 -22.56
CA ASN A 79 10.49 -15.72 -23.49
C ASN A 79 9.50 -16.80 -22.97
N ASP A 80 9.43 -17.97 -23.62
CA ASP A 80 8.49 -19.04 -23.24
C ASP A 80 8.72 -19.62 -21.82
N PHE A 81 9.91 -19.39 -21.25
CA PHE A 81 10.35 -19.93 -19.97
C PHE A 81 10.64 -18.87 -18.92
N GLU A 82 10.54 -17.58 -19.26
CA GLU A 82 10.87 -16.46 -18.37
C GLU A 82 9.80 -15.37 -18.43
N THR A 83 9.38 -14.94 -17.24
CA THR A 83 8.38 -13.87 -17.06
C THR A 83 8.94 -12.77 -16.18
N GLU A 84 8.76 -11.52 -16.61
CA GLU A 84 8.96 -10.32 -15.80
C GLU A 84 7.64 -9.92 -15.13
N ILE A 85 7.69 -9.67 -13.82
CA ILE A 85 6.59 -9.19 -13.02
C ILE A 85 6.93 -7.77 -12.57
N ASN A 86 6.15 -6.79 -13.02
CA ASN A 86 6.26 -5.41 -12.59
C ASN A 86 5.22 -5.13 -11.51
N LEU A 87 5.66 -4.98 -10.27
CA LEU A 87 4.80 -4.64 -9.12
C LEU A 87 4.88 -3.15 -8.82
N THR A 88 3.74 -2.52 -8.63
CA THR A 88 3.60 -1.12 -8.25
C THR A 88 2.71 -1.01 -7.01
N THR A 89 3.25 -0.49 -5.90
CA THR A 89 2.42 -0.23 -4.71
C THR A 89 1.52 0.98 -4.91
N LYS A 90 0.31 0.96 -4.35
CA LYS A 90 -0.61 2.11 -4.38
C LYS A 90 0.02 3.29 -3.64
N SER A 91 -0.09 4.49 -4.23
CA SER A 91 0.36 5.72 -3.59
C SER A 91 -0.38 5.96 -2.28
N LYS A 92 0.31 6.54 -1.29
CA LYS A 92 -0.24 6.78 0.05
C LYS A 92 -0.44 8.26 0.34
N TYR A 93 -0.66 9.08 -0.70
CA TYR A 93 -0.78 10.54 -0.56
C TYR A 93 -1.87 10.95 0.42
N TRP A 94 -2.89 10.11 0.61
CA TRP A 94 -3.92 10.30 1.63
C TRP A 94 -3.36 10.48 3.05
N LEU A 95 -2.19 9.90 3.37
CA LEU A 95 -1.55 10.10 4.66
C LEU A 95 -1.24 11.57 4.94
N MET A 96 -1.03 12.40 3.91
CA MET A 96 -0.81 13.84 4.10
C MET A 96 -2.03 14.54 4.71
N TYR A 97 -3.24 14.01 4.53
CA TYR A 97 -4.44 14.59 5.13
C TYR A 97 -4.45 14.47 6.67
N LEU A 98 -3.69 13.55 7.26
CA LEU A 98 -3.52 13.47 8.72
C LEU A 98 -2.83 14.70 9.32
N LEU A 99 -2.18 15.52 8.49
CA LEU A 99 -1.54 16.77 8.92
C LEU A 99 -2.49 17.98 8.83
N LEU A 100 -3.71 17.83 8.28
CA LEU A 100 -4.69 18.92 8.24
C LEU A 100 -5.33 19.24 9.61
N PRO A 101 -5.74 18.24 10.43
CA PRO A 101 -6.31 18.51 11.75
C PRO A 101 -5.48 19.44 12.66
N PRO A 102 -4.15 19.26 12.82
CA PRO A 102 -3.36 20.17 13.66
C PRO A 102 -3.32 21.60 13.10
N ILE A 103 -3.34 21.76 11.77
CA ILE A 103 -3.41 23.08 11.13
C ILE A 103 -4.76 23.74 11.43
N GLY A 104 -5.86 22.98 11.32
CA GLY A 104 -7.20 23.47 11.68
C GLY A 104 -7.28 23.85 13.16
N MET A 105 -6.72 23.03 14.05
CA MET A 105 -6.68 23.29 15.48
C MET A 105 -5.86 24.54 15.82
N LEU A 106 -4.74 24.78 15.12
CA LEU A 106 -3.97 26.03 15.24
C LEU A 106 -4.78 27.25 14.83
N LEU A 107 -5.53 27.17 13.74
CA LEU A 107 -6.39 28.28 13.29
C LEU A 107 -7.50 28.57 14.29
N ILE A 108 -8.13 27.54 14.85
CA ILE A 108 -9.16 27.69 15.89
C ILE A 108 -8.57 28.32 17.15
N GLU A 109 -7.40 27.84 17.60
CA GLU A 109 -6.70 28.42 18.76
C GLU A 109 -6.38 29.90 18.52
N PHE A 110 -5.93 30.26 17.31
CA PHE A 110 -5.61 31.65 16.96
C PHE A 110 -6.85 32.57 16.96
N ILE A 111 -8.01 32.07 16.52
CA ILE A 111 -9.26 32.85 16.45
C ILE A 111 -9.93 32.97 17.83
N PHE A 112 -9.96 31.89 18.60
CA PHE A 112 -10.75 31.79 19.83
C PHE A 112 -9.94 31.84 21.13
N ASN A 113 -8.61 31.79 21.05
CA ASN A 113 -7.69 31.80 22.19
C ASN A 113 -8.09 30.78 23.27
N LEU A 114 -8.23 29.50 22.89
CA LEU A 114 -8.75 28.45 23.76
C LEU A 114 -7.74 28.01 24.83
N GLY A 115 -6.50 28.51 24.79
CA GLY A 115 -5.46 28.19 25.75
C GLY A 115 -4.89 26.78 25.53
N ILE A 116 -4.95 26.26 24.30
CA ILE A 116 -4.44 24.93 23.97
C ILE A 116 -2.92 24.91 24.18
N PRO A 117 -2.38 24.05 25.07
CA PRO A 117 -0.94 24.00 25.30
C PRO A 117 -0.18 23.60 24.04
N VAL A 118 0.90 24.32 23.74
CA VAL A 118 1.71 24.12 22.52
C VAL A 118 2.18 22.67 22.36
N ALA A 119 2.40 21.96 23.47
CA ALA A 119 2.79 20.55 23.48
C ALA A 119 1.81 19.63 22.71
N PHE A 120 0.52 19.93 22.69
CA PHE A 120 -0.48 19.10 21.98
C PHE A 120 -0.27 19.11 20.46
N PHE A 121 0.25 20.21 19.89
CA PHE A 121 0.53 20.26 18.45
C PHE A 121 1.66 19.32 18.03
N PHE A 122 2.58 18.96 18.93
CA PHE A 122 3.64 17.98 18.67
C PHE A 122 3.16 16.53 18.67
N LEU A 123 1.98 16.23 19.23
CA LEU A 123 1.41 14.89 19.21
C LEU A 123 1.10 14.42 17.78
N PHE A 124 0.60 15.33 16.93
CA PHE A 124 0.23 15.04 15.55
C PHE A 124 1.40 14.63 14.64
N PRO A 125 2.53 15.36 14.58
CA PRO A 125 3.68 14.92 13.78
C PRO A 125 4.27 13.60 14.30
N ILE A 126 4.27 13.36 15.62
CA ILE A 126 4.71 12.07 16.20
C ILE A 126 3.80 10.93 15.73
N LEU A 127 2.48 11.11 15.85
CA LEU A 127 1.49 10.13 15.41
C LEU A 127 1.59 9.88 13.90
N TYR A 128 1.79 10.94 13.11
CA TYR A 128 2.00 10.86 11.67
C TYR A 128 3.21 9.98 11.32
N ILE A 129 4.36 10.21 11.96
CA ILE A 129 5.58 9.41 11.74
C ILE A 129 5.31 7.94 12.06
N LEU A 130 4.61 7.64 13.15
CA LEU A 130 4.29 6.28 13.58
C LEU A 130 3.38 5.58 12.56
N ILE A 131 2.31 6.24 12.11
CA ILE A 131 1.39 5.69 11.10
C ILE A 131 2.14 5.43 9.79
N VAL A 132 2.93 6.41 9.33
CA VAL A 132 3.76 6.27 8.11
C VAL A 132 4.71 5.08 8.23
N TYR A 133 5.32 4.87 9.40
CA TYR A 133 6.20 3.73 9.64
C TYR A 133 5.46 2.39 9.55
N VAL A 134 4.29 2.27 10.18
CA VAL A 134 3.47 1.06 10.15
C VAL A 134 3.02 0.72 8.72
N VAL A 135 2.52 1.71 7.97
CA VAL A 135 2.13 1.53 6.56
C VAL A 135 3.30 0.98 5.73
N GLN A 136 4.50 1.54 5.93
CA GLN A 136 5.69 1.07 5.22
C GLN A 136 6.08 -0.36 5.56
N GLN A 137 5.93 -0.76 6.82
CA GLN A 137 6.22 -2.13 7.24
C GLN A 137 5.22 -3.11 6.62
N GLU A 138 3.94 -2.78 6.58
CA GLU A 138 2.93 -3.61 5.93
C GLU A 138 3.12 -3.68 4.40
N ASP A 139 3.47 -2.59 3.72
CA ASP A 139 3.83 -2.61 2.29
C ASP A 139 5.04 -3.55 2.04
N LYS A 140 6.10 -3.46 2.87
CA LYS A 140 7.27 -4.35 2.76
C LYS A 140 6.88 -5.81 2.99
N LYS A 141 6.01 -6.08 3.96
CA LYS A 141 5.51 -7.41 4.29
C LYS A 141 4.67 -8.00 3.16
N LEU A 142 3.84 -7.20 2.48
CA LEU A 142 3.09 -7.63 1.29
C LEU A 142 4.06 -8.08 0.20
N LEU A 143 5.04 -7.24 -0.15
CA LEU A 143 6.02 -7.53 -1.19
C LEU A 143 6.88 -8.75 -0.84
N LYS A 144 7.29 -8.87 0.44
CA LYS A 144 8.05 -10.03 0.92
C LYS A 144 7.24 -11.33 0.78
N ARG A 145 5.98 -11.34 1.25
CA ARG A 145 5.10 -12.51 1.13
C ARG A 145 4.85 -12.90 -0.32
N PHE A 146 4.69 -11.91 -1.21
CA PHE A 146 4.54 -12.17 -2.64
C PHE A 146 5.81 -12.79 -3.24
N LYS A 147 7.00 -12.28 -2.90
CA LYS A 147 8.28 -12.88 -3.32
C LYS A 147 8.46 -14.30 -2.79
N GLU A 148 8.07 -14.57 -1.56
CA GLU A 148 8.09 -15.91 -0.97
C GLU A 148 7.17 -16.88 -1.72
N LEU A 149 5.97 -16.45 -2.12
CA LEU A 149 5.06 -17.25 -2.95
C LEU A 149 5.67 -17.63 -4.31
N LEU A 150 6.55 -16.78 -4.87
CA LEU A 150 7.20 -16.99 -6.17
C LEU A 150 8.50 -17.80 -6.12
N LYS A 151 9.17 -17.87 -4.95
CA LYS A 151 10.46 -18.56 -4.79
C LYS A 151 10.35 -20.02 -4.36
N GLN A 152 9.15 -20.48 -4.00
CA GLN A 152 8.84 -21.87 -3.64
C GLN A 152 8.13 -22.57 -4.79
#